data_AF-A0A1E3RUM1-F1
#
_entry.id   AF-A0A1E3RUM1-F1
#
_cell.length_a   1.000
_cell.length_b   1.000
_cell.length_c   1.000
_cell.angle_alpha   90.00
_cell.angle_beta   90.00
_cell.angle_gamma   90.00
#
_symmetry.space_group_name_H-M   'P 1'
#
loop_
_entity.id
_entity.type
_entity.pdbx_description
1 polymer ?
#
loop_
_entity_poly.entity_id
_entity_poly.type
_entity_poly.pdbx_seq_one_letter_code
_entity_poly.pdbx_strand_id
1 'polypeptide(L)'
;MPRSRRSFSPEYRVEAAHRVIDGNRRVSEVARELDLNENLLHKWVRDERRRMAAAAAGGRPDPGGGEGLSVDERAELVALRARVAEQAKDIAFLEKASAYFAAQHRR
;
A
#
# COMPACT_ATOMS: atom_id res chain seq x y z
N MET A 1 33.53 -11.43 -10.26
CA MET A 1 32.51 -10.52 -10.84
C MET A 1 31.16 -10.80 -10.17
N PRO A 2 30.49 -9.83 -9.56
CA PRO A 2 29.15 -10.04 -9.01
C PRO A 2 28.19 -10.43 -10.14
N ARG A 3 27.42 -11.51 -9.96
CA ARG A 3 26.39 -11.92 -10.94
C ARG A 3 25.33 -10.84 -11.07
N SER A 4 25.06 -10.40 -12.29
CA SER A 4 23.94 -9.48 -12.56
C SER A 4 22.63 -10.14 -12.11
N ARG A 5 21.86 -9.42 -11.29
CA ARG A 5 20.57 -9.92 -10.80
C ARG A 5 19.59 -9.93 -11.97
N ARG A 6 18.99 -11.09 -12.27
CA ARG A 6 17.89 -11.18 -13.24
C ARG A 6 16.79 -10.20 -12.84
N SER A 7 16.43 -9.29 -13.74
CA SER A 7 15.28 -8.41 -13.61
C SER A 7 14.10 -8.99 -14.39
N PHE A 8 12.91 -8.86 -13.82
CA PHE A 8 11.66 -9.31 -14.43
C PHE A 8 10.72 -8.11 -14.56
N SER A 9 9.99 -8.03 -15.67
CA SER A 9 9.01 -6.97 -15.89
C SER A 9 7.86 -7.07 -14.87
N PRO A 10 7.22 -5.95 -14.50
CA PRO A 10 6.08 -5.97 -13.59
C PRO A 10 4.96 -6.90 -14.06
N GLU A 11 4.67 -6.90 -15.36
CA GLU A 11 3.60 -7.70 -15.98
C GLU A 11 3.88 -9.19 -15.80
N TYR A 12 5.14 -9.62 -15.98
CA TYR A 12 5.53 -11.00 -15.80
C TYR A 12 5.38 -11.47 -14.35
N ARG A 13 5.68 -10.60 -13.37
CA ARG A 13 5.52 -10.93 -11.93
C ARG A 13 4.05 -11.14 -11.57
N VAL A 14 3.17 -10.27 -12.09
CA VAL A 14 1.72 -10.34 -11.90
C VAL A 14 1.19 -11.62 -12.54
N GLU A 15 1.55 -11.89 -13.79
CA GLU A 15 1.12 -13.11 -14.49
C GLU A 15 1.57 -14.38 -13.75
N ALA A 16 2.83 -14.44 -13.30
CA ALA A 16 3.35 -15.56 -12.53
C ALA A 16 2.60 -15.75 -11.19
N ALA A 17 2.25 -14.66 -10.50
CA ALA A 17 1.45 -14.71 -9.29
C ALA A 17 0.02 -15.21 -9.55
N HIS A 18 -0.63 -14.75 -10.61
CA HIS A 18 -1.97 -15.20 -11.01
C HIS A 18 -2.02 -16.70 -11.34
N ARG A 19 -0.99 -17.26 -11.99
CA ARG A 19 -0.91 -18.71 -12.23
C ARG A 19 -0.98 -19.55 -10.94
N VAL A 20 -0.46 -19.02 -9.84
CA VAL A 20 -0.57 -19.66 -8.51
C VAL A 20 -1.94 -19.39 -7.88
N ILE A 21 -2.38 -18.14 -7.87
CA ILE A 21 -3.59 -17.70 -7.15
C ILE A 21 -4.84 -18.30 -7.80
N ASP A 22 -5.01 -18.11 -9.11
CA ASP A 22 -6.21 -18.51 -9.84
C ASP A 22 -6.24 -20.02 -10.09
N GLY A 23 -5.07 -20.61 -10.31
CA GLY A 23 -4.92 -22.05 -10.50
C GLY A 23 -4.96 -22.88 -9.21
N ASN A 24 -4.94 -22.23 -8.03
CA ASN A 24 -4.77 -22.86 -6.72
C ASN A 24 -3.62 -23.90 -6.67
N ARG A 25 -2.53 -23.62 -7.42
CA ARG A 25 -1.38 -24.50 -7.57
C ARG A 25 -0.34 -24.22 -6.50
N ARG A 26 0.55 -25.18 -6.23
CA ARG A 26 1.66 -24.97 -5.28
C ARG A 26 2.69 -24.04 -5.91
N VAL A 27 3.20 -23.09 -5.11
CA VAL A 27 4.26 -22.16 -5.54
C VAL A 27 5.49 -22.91 -6.04
N SER A 28 5.87 -24.00 -5.37
CA SER A 28 6.99 -24.87 -5.75
C SER A 28 6.88 -25.44 -7.17
N GLU A 29 5.66 -25.76 -7.63
CA GLU A 29 5.44 -26.35 -8.95
C GLU A 29 5.55 -25.28 -10.03
N VAL A 30 4.87 -24.16 -9.84
CA VAL A 30 4.90 -23.03 -10.77
C VAL A 30 6.31 -22.42 -10.84
N ALA A 31 7.03 -22.33 -9.72
CA ALA A 31 8.41 -21.85 -9.71
C ALA A 31 9.34 -22.72 -10.58
N ARG A 32 9.19 -24.05 -10.51
CA ARG A 32 9.98 -24.99 -11.34
C ARG A 32 9.64 -24.86 -12.81
N GLU A 33 8.36 -24.74 -13.17
CA GLU A 33 7.92 -24.55 -14.55
C GLU A 33 8.46 -23.26 -15.17
N LEU A 34 8.61 -22.21 -14.37
CA LEU A 34 9.07 -20.89 -14.81
C LEU A 34 10.58 -20.69 -14.65
N ASP A 35 11.32 -21.71 -14.20
CA ASP A 35 12.76 -21.59 -13.86
C ASP A 35 13.03 -20.41 -12.90
N LEU A 36 12.17 -20.27 -11.89
CA LEU A 36 12.22 -19.21 -10.89
C LEU A 36 12.63 -19.77 -9.52
N ASN A 37 13.27 -18.91 -8.73
CA ASN A 37 13.47 -19.19 -7.32
C ASN A 37 12.11 -19.18 -6.59
N GLU A 38 11.83 -20.24 -5.83
CA GLU A 38 10.57 -20.39 -5.10
C GLU A 38 10.29 -19.22 -4.12
N ASN A 39 11.31 -18.74 -3.40
CA ASN A 39 11.17 -17.60 -2.50
C ASN A 39 10.83 -16.30 -3.24
N LEU A 40 11.30 -16.15 -4.49
CA LEU A 40 10.98 -15.01 -5.32
C LEU A 40 9.51 -15.03 -5.74
N LEU A 41 9.03 -16.19 -6.18
CA LEU A 41 7.62 -16.36 -6.55
C LEU A 41 6.69 -16.22 -5.34
N HIS A 42 7.08 -16.70 -4.16
CA HIS A 42 6.34 -16.47 -2.92
C HIS A 42 6.13 -14.98 -2.62
N LYS A 43 7.17 -14.16 -2.82
CA LYS A 43 7.05 -12.70 -2.63
C LYS A 43 6.02 -12.11 -3.60
N TRP A 44 6.13 -12.44 -4.89
CA TRP A 44 5.19 -11.93 -5.90
C TRP A 44 3.74 -12.34 -5.63
N VAL A 45 3.51 -13.59 -5.22
CA VAL A 45 2.16 -14.07 -4.84
C VAL A 45 1.61 -13.30 -3.63
N ARG A 46 2.43 -13.05 -2.61
CA ARG A 46 2.02 -12.28 -1.44
C ARG A 46 1.67 -10.84 -1.83
N ASP A 47 2.51 -10.21 -2.64
CA ASP A 47 2.33 -8.82 -3.05
C ASP A 47 1.08 -8.67 -3.94
N GLU A 48 0.81 -9.62 -4.84
CA GLU A 48 -0.42 -9.63 -5.66
C GLU A 48 -1.68 -9.89 -4.81
N ARG A 49 -1.66 -10.83 -3.86
CA ARG A 49 -2.79 -11.04 -2.94
C ARG A 49 -3.13 -9.76 -2.16
N ARG A 50 -2.12 -9.00 -1.72
CA ARG A 50 -2.31 -7.72 -1.06
C ARG A 50 -2.92 -6.68 -2.01
N ARG A 51 -2.49 -6.65 -3.27
CA ARG A 51 -3.04 -5.77 -4.31
C ARG A 51 -4.51 -6.07 -4.59
N MET A 52 -4.86 -7.35 -4.77
CA MET A 52 -6.24 -7.82 -4.96
C MET A 52 -7.12 -7.48 -3.75
N ALA A 53 -6.63 -7.66 -2.52
CA ALA A 53 -7.35 -7.31 -1.30
C ALA A 53 -7.59 -5.80 -1.17
N ALA A 54 -6.59 -4.96 -1.50
CA ALA A 54 -6.74 -3.51 -1.50
C ALA A 54 -7.78 -3.04 -2.54
N ALA A 55 -7.75 -3.62 -3.75
CA ALA A 55 -8.73 -3.33 -4.79
C ALA A 55 -10.16 -3.73 -4.37
N ALA A 56 -10.33 -4.88 -3.72
CA ALA A 56 -11.63 -5.33 -3.20
C ALA A 56 -12.15 -4.46 -2.04
N ALA A 57 -11.26 -3.88 -1.23
CA ALA A 57 -11.61 -2.98 -0.14
C ALA A 57 -11.90 -1.53 -0.59
N GLY A 58 -11.91 -1.26 -1.91
CA GLY A 58 -12.05 0.10 -2.45
C GLY A 58 -10.86 1.02 -2.16
N GLY A 59 -9.75 0.46 -1.66
CA GLY A 59 -8.52 1.18 -1.44
C GLY A 59 -7.80 1.40 -2.77
N ARG A 60 -7.55 2.67 -3.11
CA ARG A 60 -6.72 3.04 -4.26
C ARG A 60 -5.39 2.27 -4.17
N PRO A 61 -4.98 1.49 -5.18
CA PRO A 61 -3.69 0.83 -5.15
C PRO A 61 -2.61 1.90 -4.98
N ASP A 62 -1.72 1.69 -4.02
CA ASP A 62 -0.55 2.55 -3.82
C ASP A 62 0.26 2.56 -5.14
N PRO A 63 0.58 3.73 -5.71
CA PRO A 63 1.34 3.82 -6.96
C PRO A 63 2.73 3.17 -6.87
N GLY A 64 3.22 2.87 -5.66
CA GLY A 64 4.49 2.18 -5.38
C GLY A 64 4.45 0.64 -5.44
N GLY A 65 3.44 0.03 -6.07
CA GLY A 65 3.48 -1.37 -6.54
C GLY A 65 4.06 -2.39 -5.56
N GLY A 66 3.27 -2.85 -4.59
CA GLY A 66 3.54 -4.05 -3.79
C GLY A 66 4.67 -3.95 -2.76
N GLU A 67 5.58 -2.98 -2.87
CA GLU A 67 6.56 -2.68 -1.85
C GLU A 67 5.83 -2.11 -0.61
N GLY A 68 6.00 -2.72 0.56
CA GLY A 68 5.50 -2.07 1.79
C GLY A 68 6.17 -0.71 1.93
N LEU A 69 5.43 0.31 2.38
CA LEU A 69 5.92 1.66 2.63
C LEU A 69 7.36 1.61 3.14
N SER A 70 8.26 2.38 2.54
CA SER A 70 9.63 2.54 3.04
C SER A 70 9.61 3.09 4.47
N VAL A 71 10.75 3.03 5.15
CA VAL A 71 10.86 3.58 6.51
C VAL A 71 10.56 5.09 6.50
N ASP A 72 11.04 5.79 5.48
CA ASP A 72 10.83 7.23 5.32
C ASP A 72 9.37 7.56 5.03
N GLU A 73 8.72 6.81 4.13
CA GLU A 73 7.28 6.98 3.85
C GLU A 73 6.42 6.68 5.08
N ARG A 74 6.81 5.71 5.92
CA ARG A 74 6.13 5.47 7.21
C ARG A 74 6.31 6.63 8.18
N ALA A 75 7.51 7.19 8.27
CA ALA A 75 7.79 8.32 9.15
C ALA A 75 7.00 9.57 8.72
N GLU A 76 6.95 9.84 7.42
CA GLU A 76 6.16 10.93 6.85
C GLU A 76 4.67 10.75 7.10
N LEU A 77 4.16 9.52 6.94
CA LEU A 77 2.76 9.20 7.24
C LEU A 77 2.40 9.46 8.71
N VAL A 78 3.28 9.10 9.65
CA VAL A 78 3.09 9.39 11.08
C VAL A 78 3.07 10.91 11.33
N ALA A 79 4.02 11.64 10.76
CA ALA A 79 4.11 13.10 10.89
C ALA A 79 2.86 13.80 10.33
N LEU A 80 2.38 13.37 9.16
CA LEU A 80 1.17 13.88 8.53
C LEU A 80 -0.06 13.61 9.39
N ARG A 81 -0.21 12.40 9.94
CA ARG A 81 -1.33 12.06 10.84
C ARG A 81 -1.33 12.93 12.09
N ALA A 82 -0.17 13.19 12.69
CA ALA A 82 -0.06 14.10 13.82
C ALA A 82 -0.47 15.53 13.44
N ARG A 83 -0.05 16.02 12.27
CA ARG A 83 -0.44 17.34 11.77
C ARG A 83 -1.94 17.47 11.54
N VAL A 84 -2.56 16.47 10.93
CA VAL A 84 -4.01 16.43 10.72
C VAL A 84 -4.76 16.45 12.04
N ALA A 85 -4.30 15.69 13.04
CA ALA A 85 -4.91 15.69 14.37
C ALA A 85 -4.81 17.05 15.06
N GLU A 86 -3.69 17.76 14.90
CA GLU A 86 -3.52 19.11 15.44
C GLU A 86 -4.43 20.12 14.74
N GLN A 87 -4.45 20.11 13.41
CA GLN A 87 -5.33 20.97 12.62
C GLN A 87 -6.81 20.76 12.96
N ALA A 88 -7.22 19.51 13.24
CA ALA A 88 -8.59 19.22 13.65
C ALA A 88 -8.96 19.90 14.99
N LYS A 89 -8.02 20.01 15.94
CA LYS A 89 -8.24 20.74 17.20
C LYS A 89 -8.38 22.24 16.95
N ASP A 90 -7.50 22.80 16.12
CA ASP A 90 -7.54 24.22 15.76
C ASP A 90 -8.86 24.58 15.09
N ILE A 91 -9.30 23.77 14.13
CA ILE A 91 -10.59 23.95 13.46
C ILE A 91 -11.72 23.91 14.50
N ALA A 92 -11.76 22.90 15.38
CA ALA A 92 -12.79 22.79 16.40
C ALA A 92 -12.79 23.98 17.38
N PHE A 93 -11.62 24.54 17.69
CA PHE A 93 -11.50 25.74 18.51
C PHE A 93 -12.04 26.99 17.79
N LEU A 94 -11.64 27.19 16.53
CA LEU A 94 -12.10 28.31 15.71
C LEU A 94 -13.61 28.26 15.44
N GLU A 95 -14.17 27.07 15.24
CA GLU A 95 -15.62 26.87 15.13
C GLU A 95 -16.34 27.31 16.41
N LYS A 96 -15.85 26.93 17.59
CA LYS A 96 -16.42 27.38 18.87
C LYS A 96 -16.32 28.90 19.05
N ALA A 97 -15.16 29.47 18.73
CA ALA A 97 -14.94 30.92 18.83
C ALA A 97 -15.88 31.68 17.89
N SER A 98 -15.98 31.27 16.63
CA SER A 98 -16.87 31.90 15.65
C SER A 98 -18.34 31.78 16.05
N ALA A 99 -18.77 30.64 16.59
CA ALA A 99 -20.12 30.47 17.14
C ALA A 99 -20.40 31.42 18.31
N TYR A 100 -19.44 31.58 19.24
CA TYR A 100 -19.55 32.53 20.35
C TYR A 100 -19.72 33.98 19.86
N PHE A 101 -18.87 34.42 18.93
CA PHE A 101 -18.96 35.77 18.38
C PHE A 101 -20.26 36.00 17.59
N ALA A 102 -20.71 35.01 16.81
CA ALA A 102 -21.98 35.09 16.08
C ALA A 102 -23.22 35.11 17.00
N ALA A 103 -23.11 34.60 18.24
CA ALA A 103 -24.16 34.71 19.24
C ALA A 103 -24.14 36.08 19.95
N GLN A 104 -22.96 36.65 20.21
CA GLN A 104 -22.82 38.00 20.79
C GLN A 104 -23.32 39.10 19.85
N HIS A 105 -23.11 38.97 18.53
CA HIS A 105 -23.57 39.94 17.53
C HIS A 105 -25.09 39.93 17.26
N ARG A 106 -25.84 38.99 17.84
CA ARG A 106 -27.31 38.87 17.71
C ARG A 106 -28.08 39.50 18.88
N ARG A 107 -27.39 40.14 19.82
CA ARG A 107 -27.95 41.03 20.84
C ARG A 107 -27.87 42.48 20.38
#